data_AF-A0A077NKQ8-F1
#
_entry.id   AF-A0A077NKQ8-F1
#
_cell.length_a   1.000
_cell.length_b   1.000
_cell.length_c   1.000
_cell.angle_alpha   90.00
_cell.angle_beta   90.00
_cell.angle_gamma   90.00
#
_symmetry.space_group_name_H-M   'P 1'
#
loop_
_entity.id
_entity.type
_entity.pdbx_description
1 polymer ?
#
loop_
_entity_poly.entity_id
_entity_poly.type
_entity_poly.pdbx_seq_one_letter_code
_entity_poly.pdbx_strand_id
1 'polypeptide(L)'
;MPNVTYLNDKDINSKNGSSYHDNSELGAYSNELSELSEKNKDNRGEYTKNKPKALEYPYNAISSPCRDKVLASEPLQETEIQFLMDKFKEGDILYGLDNPRAIVLADLAKAGFKRTSKSTVNSGKVFSGCVPFRRKTNNTKRNILIQNDITNATWDASKPREYATDKSIKKEVHDYERVINFREFLSKHPKYNVKDDTELVTALINNPSMTTSVPLWQKTSKAGLDYQLFVNKAPVHFLVDTIGDDINTVISKQGHGASITSSELRWLYRHKDTKEVKENLKFWRDGKAVPHSEIFADTKWSSYQPKHRYS
;
A
#
# COMPACT_ATOMS: atom_id res chain seq x y z
N MET A 1 29.60 -17.03 11.57
CA MET A 1 28.42 -16.79 10.72
C MET A 1 27.65 -18.09 10.60
N PRO A 2 26.43 -18.22 11.14
CA PRO A 2 25.64 -19.42 10.93
C PRO A 2 24.62 -19.21 9.81
N ASN A 3 24.70 -20.09 8.82
CA ASN A 3 23.66 -20.37 7.82
C ASN A 3 22.39 -20.86 8.53
N VAL A 4 21.23 -20.30 8.16
CA VAL A 4 19.92 -20.83 8.55
C VAL A 4 19.26 -21.44 7.33
N THR A 5 19.11 -22.75 7.37
CA THR A 5 18.34 -23.58 6.42
C THR A 5 16.86 -23.47 6.75
N TYR A 6 16.01 -23.22 5.74
CA TYR A 6 14.55 -23.22 5.89
C TYR A 6 13.96 -24.60 5.57
N LEU A 7 13.12 -25.07 6.50
CA LEU A 7 12.32 -26.28 6.39
C LEU A 7 11.16 -26.07 5.41
N ASN A 8 11.05 -26.98 4.45
CA ASN A 8 9.84 -27.24 3.68
C ASN A 8 8.82 -27.95 4.57
N ASP A 9 7.54 -27.64 4.41
CA ASP A 9 6.53 -28.70 4.35
C ASP A 9 5.27 -28.29 3.58
N LYS A 10 4.81 -29.28 2.80
CA LYS A 10 3.58 -29.30 2.02
C LYS A 10 2.45 -29.88 2.88
N ASP A 11 1.23 -29.39 2.60
CA ASP A 11 0.01 -30.16 2.30
C ASP A 11 -1.25 -29.57 2.96
N ILE A 12 -2.25 -29.20 2.13
CA ILE A 12 -3.53 -29.90 1.97
C ILE A 12 -4.45 -29.13 0.99
N ASN A 13 -4.66 -29.76 -0.18
CA ASN A 13 -5.79 -29.70 -1.14
C ASN A 13 -6.10 -28.47 -2.03
N SER A 14 -5.47 -28.51 -3.22
CA SER A 14 -6.08 -28.67 -4.55
C SER A 14 -7.57 -28.33 -4.75
N LYS A 15 -7.81 -27.22 -5.47
CA LYS A 15 -8.60 -27.22 -6.71
C LYS A 15 -8.20 -26.03 -7.59
N ASN A 16 -7.68 -26.37 -8.76
CA ASN A 16 -7.29 -25.53 -9.90
C ASN A 16 -6.13 -24.57 -9.65
N GLY A 17 -4.97 -24.96 -10.19
CA GLY A 17 -3.68 -24.32 -9.99
C GLY A 17 -3.63 -22.86 -10.47
N SER A 18 -3.31 -21.99 -9.54
CA SER A 18 -2.15 -21.11 -9.68
C SER A 18 -1.51 -21.05 -8.29
N SER A 19 -0.36 -21.70 -8.16
CA SER A 19 0.45 -21.75 -6.95
C SER A 19 1.00 -20.35 -6.70
N TYR A 20 0.36 -19.59 -5.81
CA TYR A 20 0.92 -18.34 -5.30
C TYR A 20 2.04 -18.68 -4.30
N HIS A 21 3.26 -18.75 -4.83
CA HIS A 21 4.49 -18.62 -4.06
C HIS A 21 5.40 -17.56 -4.71
N ASP A 22 5.76 -16.61 -3.85
CA ASP A 22 7.04 -15.90 -3.77
C ASP A 22 7.40 -14.76 -4.75
N ASN A 23 8.10 -13.77 -4.17
CA ASN A 23 9.17 -12.92 -4.73
C ASN A 23 9.12 -11.45 -4.29
N SER A 24 9.66 -11.18 -3.10
CA SER A 24 10.07 -9.84 -2.65
C SER A 24 11.46 -9.42 -3.19
N GLU A 25 12.08 -10.13 -4.14
CA GLU A 25 13.45 -9.84 -4.59
C GLU A 25 13.75 -9.78 -6.10
N LEU A 26 12.74 -9.70 -6.99
CA LEU A 26 13.01 -9.55 -8.45
C LEU A 26 12.56 -8.21 -9.07
N GLY A 27 12.49 -7.16 -8.25
CA GLY A 27 12.13 -5.81 -8.66
C GLY A 27 13.30 -4.95 -9.16
N ALA A 28 14.15 -5.47 -10.04
CA ALA A 28 15.13 -4.64 -10.75
C ALA A 28 15.08 -5.00 -12.24
N TYR A 29 14.14 -4.39 -12.98
CA TYR A 29 14.22 -4.04 -14.40
C TYR A 29 12.82 -3.68 -14.90
N SER A 30 12.43 -2.40 -14.79
CA SER A 30 11.52 -1.72 -15.73
C SER A 30 11.28 -0.26 -15.29
N ASN A 31 12.20 0.63 -15.66
CA ASN A 31 11.89 2.04 -15.85
C ASN A 31 11.81 2.26 -17.37
N GLU A 32 10.67 2.79 -17.85
CA GLU A 32 10.56 3.85 -18.90
C GLU A 32 9.17 3.97 -19.55
N LEU A 33 8.22 3.07 -19.30
CA LEU A 33 6.96 3.05 -20.08
C LEU A 33 5.70 3.62 -19.38
N SER A 34 5.83 4.45 -18.35
CA SER A 34 4.65 5.16 -17.78
C SER A 34 4.69 6.68 -17.88
N GLU A 35 5.67 7.24 -18.58
CA GLU A 35 5.77 8.69 -18.83
C GLU A 35 5.87 9.06 -20.34
N LEU A 36 5.63 8.11 -21.25
CA LEU A 36 5.76 8.33 -22.70
C LEU A 36 4.44 8.59 -23.45
N SER A 37 3.26 8.53 -22.81
CA SER A 37 1.98 8.76 -23.50
C SER A 37 1.46 10.22 -23.50
N GLU A 38 2.25 11.19 -23.02
CA GLU A 38 1.88 12.62 -23.04
C GLU A 38 2.82 13.52 -23.87
N LYS A 39 3.42 12.98 -24.93
CA LYS A 39 4.03 13.81 -26.00
C LYS A 39 3.20 13.74 -27.27
N ASN A 40 2.20 14.61 -27.35
CA ASN A 40 1.79 15.29 -28.59
C ASN A 40 0.58 16.17 -28.31
N LYS A 41 0.84 17.42 -27.91
CA LYS A 41 0.12 18.62 -28.34
C LYS A 41 0.83 19.86 -27.79
N ASP A 42 1.11 20.76 -28.71
CA ASP A 42 1.34 22.20 -28.52
C ASP A 42 2.60 22.65 -27.74
N ASN A 43 3.68 22.94 -28.48
CA ASN A 43 4.03 24.34 -28.80
C ASN A 43 5.41 24.44 -29.49
N ARG A 44 5.39 25.10 -30.65
CA ARG A 44 6.52 25.42 -31.52
C ARG A 44 6.74 26.94 -31.46
N GLY A 45 8.00 27.35 -31.25
CA GLY A 45 8.48 28.75 -31.22
C GLY A 45 8.55 29.28 -29.79
N GLU A 46 9.62 29.90 -29.28
CA GLU A 46 10.72 30.62 -29.92
C GLU A 46 11.91 30.64 -28.95
N TYR A 47 13.11 30.42 -29.48
CA TYR A 47 14.37 30.58 -28.76
C TYR A 47 14.78 32.05 -28.77
N THR A 48 15.02 32.65 -27.60
CA THR A 48 16.04 33.70 -27.48
C THR A 48 16.91 33.52 -26.24
N LYS A 49 18.22 33.59 -26.50
CA LYS A 49 19.35 33.64 -25.58
C LYS A 49 19.18 34.78 -24.58
N ASN A 50 19.65 34.59 -23.34
CA ASN A 50 20.66 35.45 -22.70
C ASN A 50 20.98 34.97 -21.27
N LYS A 51 22.28 34.80 -20.99
CA LYS A 51 22.96 34.76 -19.68
C LYS A 51 24.29 35.51 -19.91
N PRO A 52 25.07 35.93 -18.89
CA PRO A 52 24.79 36.12 -17.46
C PRO A 52 25.17 37.53 -16.97
N LYS A 53 24.86 37.87 -15.71
CA LYS A 53 25.71 38.79 -14.93
C LYS A 53 25.73 38.37 -13.47
N ALA A 54 26.94 38.10 -12.99
CA ALA A 54 27.29 37.86 -11.60
C ALA A 54 27.43 39.20 -10.87
N LEU A 55 27.09 39.23 -9.59
CA LEU A 55 27.48 40.26 -8.64
C LEU A 55 27.88 39.58 -7.32
N GLU A 56 29.18 39.61 -7.05
CA GLU A 56 29.81 39.59 -5.72
C GLU A 56 29.34 40.86 -4.93
N TYR A 57 29.33 41.04 -3.62
CA TYR A 57 30.15 40.74 -2.42
C TYR A 57 29.28 41.18 -1.19
N PRO A 58 29.74 41.25 0.09
CA PRO A 58 30.77 40.53 0.83
C PRO A 58 30.29 39.97 2.19
N TYR A 59 31.17 39.19 2.82
CA TYR A 59 31.20 38.86 4.25
C TYR A 59 31.38 40.10 5.13
N ASN A 60 30.71 40.11 6.29
CA ASN A 60 31.20 40.78 7.50
C ASN A 60 30.86 39.91 8.73
N ALA A 61 31.90 39.46 9.41
CA ALA A 61 31.85 38.99 10.78
C ALA A 61 31.72 40.21 11.72
N ILE A 62 31.09 40.05 12.89
CA ILE A 62 31.52 40.58 14.20
C ILE A 62 30.47 40.24 15.29
N SER A 63 31.01 39.71 16.38
CA SER A 63 30.56 39.68 17.79
C SER A 63 29.25 39.02 18.21
N SER A 64 29.40 37.92 18.95
CA SER A 64 28.57 37.56 20.11
C SER A 64 28.60 38.65 21.18
N PRO A 65 27.53 38.76 21.99
CA PRO A 65 27.73 38.46 23.42
C PRO A 65 26.65 37.56 24.02
N CYS A 66 27.09 36.71 24.94
CA CYS A 66 26.30 35.83 25.79
C CYS A 66 25.09 36.52 26.44
N ARG A 67 23.95 35.82 26.44
CA ARG A 67 22.99 35.88 27.55
C ARG A 67 22.51 34.49 27.88
N ASP A 68 22.91 34.05 29.05
CA ASP A 68 22.32 32.93 29.78
C ASP A 68 20.81 33.12 29.89
N LYS A 69 20.07 32.20 29.29
CA LYS A 69 18.73 31.85 29.75
C LYS A 69 18.72 30.35 29.95
N VAL A 70 18.84 29.97 31.23
CA VAL A 70 18.45 28.67 31.75
C VAL A 70 16.98 28.49 31.37
N LEU A 71 16.75 27.82 30.25
CA LEU A 71 15.43 27.37 29.86
C LEU A 71 15.19 26.08 30.64
N ALA A 72 14.34 26.17 31.66
CA ALA A 72 13.85 25.02 32.39
C ALA A 72 13.34 23.99 31.39
N SER A 73 13.97 22.81 31.38
CA SER A 73 13.50 21.65 30.64
C SER A 73 12.13 21.28 31.17
N GLU A 74 11.10 21.47 30.35
CA GLU A 74 9.79 20.86 30.59
C GLU A 74 9.96 19.34 30.74
N PRO A 75 9.22 18.69 31.65
CA PRO A 75 9.34 17.25 31.84
C PRO A 75 8.87 16.56 30.55
N LEU A 76 9.76 15.77 29.96
CA LEU A 76 9.44 14.80 28.92
C LEU A 76 8.31 13.91 29.46
N GLN A 77 7.08 14.16 29.02
CA GLN A 77 6.00 13.20 29.18
C GLN A 77 6.44 11.95 28.42
N GLU A 78 6.78 10.89 29.15
CA GLU A 78 6.95 9.56 28.59
C GLU A 78 5.66 9.20 27.86
N THR A 79 5.65 9.40 26.54
CA THR A 79 4.56 8.96 25.69
C THR A 79 4.48 7.44 25.81
N GLU A 80 3.42 6.96 26.44
CA GLU A 80 3.10 5.54 26.55
C GLU A 80 3.29 4.85 25.19
N ILE A 81 4.20 3.89 25.14
CA ILE A 81 4.52 3.16 23.90
C ILE A 81 3.29 2.35 23.51
N GLN A 82 2.66 2.72 22.40
CA GLN A 82 1.49 2.00 21.86
C GLN A 82 1.95 0.87 20.95
N PHE A 83 1.29 -0.28 21.05
CA PHE A 83 1.56 -1.45 20.20
C PHE A 83 0.44 -1.71 19.18
N LEU A 84 0.82 -2.24 18.01
CA LEU A 84 -0.11 -2.49 16.90
C LEU A 84 -1.22 -3.44 17.30
N MET A 85 -0.87 -4.53 17.98
CA MET A 85 -1.81 -5.58 18.39
C MET A 85 -2.94 -5.05 19.27
N ASP A 86 -2.66 -4.05 20.11
CA ASP A 86 -3.64 -3.48 21.04
C ASP A 86 -4.54 -2.43 20.37
N LYS A 87 -4.10 -1.88 19.23
CA LYS A 87 -4.80 -0.81 18.52
C LYS A 87 -5.55 -1.29 17.28
N PHE A 88 -5.17 -2.43 16.72
CA PHE A 88 -5.80 -2.99 15.54
C PHE A 88 -7.23 -3.49 15.85
N LYS A 89 -8.18 -3.13 15.01
CA LYS A 89 -9.60 -3.47 15.16
C LYS A 89 -10.17 -4.06 13.87
N GLU A 90 -11.33 -4.69 14.00
CA GLU A 90 -12.09 -5.12 12.82
C GLU A 90 -12.45 -3.91 11.94
N GLY A 91 -12.19 -4.02 10.64
CA GLY A 91 -12.33 -2.92 9.68
C GLY A 91 -11.01 -2.20 9.37
N ASP A 92 -9.99 -2.28 10.23
CA ASP A 92 -8.66 -1.72 9.96
C ASP A 92 -7.97 -2.48 8.83
N ILE A 93 -6.95 -1.86 8.23
CA ILE A 93 -6.19 -2.48 7.14
C ILE A 93 -4.69 -2.25 7.29
N LEU A 94 -3.92 -3.28 6.95
CA LEU A 94 -2.48 -3.30 7.07
C LEU A 94 -1.80 -3.14 5.69
N TYR A 95 -0.85 -2.20 5.64
CA TYR A 95 0.04 -1.91 4.52
C TYR A 95 1.50 -2.06 4.97
N GLY A 96 2.40 -2.30 4.02
CA GLY A 96 3.81 -2.54 4.31
C GLY A 96 4.43 -3.53 3.33
N LEU A 97 5.74 -3.78 3.51
CA LEU A 97 6.43 -4.84 2.78
C LEU A 97 5.89 -6.22 3.19
N ASP A 98 6.04 -7.21 2.31
CA ASP A 98 5.48 -8.54 2.51
C ASP A 98 6.02 -9.23 3.76
N ASN A 99 7.33 -9.21 4.00
CA ASN A 99 7.94 -9.91 5.13
C ASN A 99 7.49 -9.33 6.48
N PRO A 100 7.59 -8.01 6.75
CA PRO A 100 7.06 -7.45 7.99
C PRO A 100 5.55 -7.66 8.14
N ARG A 101 4.80 -7.52 7.04
CA ARG A 101 3.36 -7.74 7.04
C ARG A 101 2.97 -9.18 7.38
N ALA A 102 3.72 -10.17 6.89
CA ALA A 102 3.49 -11.58 7.19
C ALA A 102 3.71 -11.88 8.69
N ILE A 103 4.74 -11.29 9.29
CA ILE A 103 5.02 -11.40 10.73
C ILE A 103 3.84 -10.81 11.53
N VAL A 104 3.45 -9.58 11.22
CA VAL A 104 2.33 -8.90 11.91
C VAL A 104 1.01 -9.65 11.72
N LEU A 105 0.74 -10.21 10.53
CA LEU A 105 -0.44 -11.03 10.29
C LEU A 105 -0.44 -12.32 11.12
N ALA A 106 0.72 -12.94 11.35
CA ALA A 106 0.83 -14.11 12.21
C ALA A 106 0.50 -13.77 13.67
N ASP A 107 0.92 -12.59 14.15
CA ASP A 107 0.61 -12.13 15.50
C ASP A 107 -0.87 -11.71 15.64
N LEU A 108 -1.41 -11.01 14.64
CA LEU A 108 -2.85 -10.70 14.54
C LEU A 108 -3.70 -11.98 14.58
N ALA A 109 -3.26 -13.05 13.91
CA ALA A 109 -3.95 -14.33 13.94
C ALA A 109 -3.99 -14.96 15.35
N LYS A 110 -2.92 -14.81 16.14
CA LYS A 110 -2.89 -15.22 17.56
C LYS A 110 -3.85 -14.40 18.41
N ALA A 111 -3.98 -13.10 18.09
CA ALA A 111 -4.96 -12.19 18.72
C ALA A 111 -6.41 -12.39 18.23
N GLY A 112 -6.66 -13.34 17.33
CA GLY A 112 -8.00 -13.70 16.85
C GLY A 112 -8.40 -13.13 15.49
N PHE A 113 -7.58 -12.26 14.90
CA PHE A 113 -7.80 -11.70 13.56
C PHE A 113 -7.33 -12.68 12.48
N LYS A 114 -8.18 -13.65 12.13
CA LYS A 114 -7.87 -14.67 11.12
C LYS A 114 -8.14 -14.16 9.72
N ARG A 115 -7.28 -14.50 8.75
CA ARG A 115 -7.52 -14.17 7.32
C ARG A 115 -8.69 -14.92 6.67
N THR A 116 -9.08 -16.06 7.21
CA THR A 116 -10.25 -16.82 6.75
C THR A 116 -11.06 -17.34 7.92
N SER A 117 -12.39 -17.28 7.80
CA SER A 117 -13.30 -17.85 8.79
C SER A 117 -14.53 -18.45 8.12
N LYS A 118 -15.27 -19.29 8.86
CA LYS A 118 -16.51 -19.89 8.36
C LYS A 118 -17.56 -18.80 8.14
N SER A 119 -18.27 -18.88 7.02
CA SER A 119 -19.44 -18.06 6.75
C SER A 119 -20.54 -18.42 7.74
N THR A 120 -20.97 -17.46 8.56
CA THR A 120 -22.07 -17.58 9.53
C THR A 120 -23.45 -17.57 8.88
N VAL A 121 -23.57 -17.88 7.58
CA VAL A 121 -24.88 -17.96 6.93
C VAL A 121 -25.58 -19.18 7.51
N ASN A 122 -26.47 -18.93 8.47
CA ASN A 122 -27.44 -19.87 8.98
C ASN A 122 -28.08 -20.56 7.76
N SER A 123 -27.81 -21.84 7.59
CA SER A 123 -28.56 -22.70 6.70
C SER A 123 -29.95 -22.92 7.32
N GLY A 124 -30.76 -21.86 7.30
CA GLY A 124 -32.19 -21.92 7.57
C GLY A 124 -32.86 -22.65 6.43
N LYS A 125 -32.88 -23.99 6.50
CA LYS A 125 -33.89 -24.89 5.96
C LYS A 125 -33.50 -26.33 6.30
N VAL A 126 -33.98 -26.78 7.45
CA VAL A 126 -34.15 -28.20 7.76
C VAL A 126 -35.24 -28.71 6.81
N PHE A 127 -34.85 -29.28 5.68
CA PHE A 127 -35.72 -30.17 4.92
C PHE A 127 -35.24 -31.59 5.18
N SER A 128 -36.00 -32.31 6.00
CA SER A 128 -35.91 -33.75 6.18
C SER A 128 -36.40 -34.44 4.90
N GLY A 129 -35.49 -35.12 4.21
CA GLY A 129 -35.82 -35.94 3.04
C GLY A 129 -34.56 -36.48 2.37
N CYS A 130 -34.35 -37.79 2.47
CA CYS A 130 -33.19 -38.57 2.02
C CYS A 130 -32.68 -38.25 0.60
N VAL A 131 -31.38 -37.95 0.41
CA VAL A 131 -30.53 -38.18 -0.81
C VAL A 131 -29.03 -38.11 -0.40
N PRO A 132 -28.11 -38.94 -0.95
CA PRO A 132 -26.82 -39.30 -0.33
C PRO A 132 -25.64 -38.35 -0.65
N PHE A 133 -24.54 -38.51 0.10
CA PHE A 133 -23.19 -37.98 -0.15
C PHE A 133 -23.09 -36.57 -0.80
N ARG A 134 -23.66 -35.54 -0.16
CA ARG A 134 -23.28 -34.16 -0.48
C ARG A 134 -21.91 -33.84 0.13
N ARG A 135 -20.90 -33.63 -0.73
CA ARG A 135 -19.64 -32.97 -0.34
C ARG A 135 -20.00 -31.72 0.47
N LYS A 136 -19.62 -31.68 1.75
CA LYS A 136 -19.63 -30.44 2.55
C LYS A 136 -18.74 -29.43 1.81
N THR A 137 -19.36 -28.48 1.11
CA THR A 137 -18.63 -27.31 0.63
C THR A 137 -18.28 -26.50 1.87
N ASN A 138 -17.00 -26.47 2.22
CA ASN A 138 -16.51 -25.60 3.27
C ASN A 138 -16.78 -24.16 2.84
N ASN A 139 -17.83 -23.55 3.39
CA ASN A 139 -18.18 -22.14 3.15
C ASN A 139 -17.25 -21.25 3.97
N THR A 140 -15.96 -21.24 3.66
CA THR A 140 -14.99 -20.31 4.24
C THR A 140 -14.89 -19.06 3.38
N LYS A 141 -14.90 -17.88 4.01
CA LYS A 141 -14.69 -16.60 3.35
C LYS A 141 -13.48 -15.91 3.95
N ARG A 142 -12.88 -14.99 3.18
CA ARG A 142 -11.77 -14.17 3.63
C ARG A 142 -12.27 -12.99 4.47
N ASN A 143 -11.53 -12.69 5.54
CA ASN A 143 -11.63 -11.41 6.23
C ASN A 143 -10.64 -10.45 5.59
N ILE A 144 -10.99 -9.16 5.57
CA ILE A 144 -10.14 -8.12 4.99
C ILE A 144 -9.19 -7.63 6.08
N LEU A 145 -7.91 -7.95 5.96
CA LEU A 145 -6.86 -7.45 6.87
C LEU A 145 -5.79 -6.66 6.11
N ILE A 146 -5.63 -6.89 4.82
CA ILE A 146 -4.65 -6.20 3.95
C ILE A 146 -5.31 -5.73 2.65
N GLN A 147 -4.71 -4.73 2.00
CA GLN A 147 -5.24 -4.20 0.72
C GLN A 147 -5.33 -5.25 -0.38
N ASN A 148 -4.46 -6.27 -0.37
CA ASN A 148 -4.52 -7.38 -1.30
C ASN A 148 -5.82 -8.18 -1.18
N ASP A 149 -6.46 -8.25 -0.01
CA ASP A 149 -7.74 -8.94 0.17
C ASP A 149 -8.86 -8.30 -0.66
N ILE A 150 -8.89 -6.96 -0.64
CA ILE A 150 -9.87 -6.15 -1.39
C ILE A 150 -9.53 -6.18 -2.87
N THR A 151 -8.26 -5.95 -3.19
CA THR A 151 -7.80 -5.83 -4.57
C THR A 151 -8.04 -7.13 -5.33
N ASN A 152 -7.65 -8.28 -4.77
CA ASN A 152 -7.81 -9.58 -5.43
C ASN A 152 -9.28 -10.01 -5.54
N ALA A 153 -10.14 -9.58 -4.60
CA ALA A 153 -11.59 -9.80 -4.72
C ALA A 153 -12.24 -8.87 -5.77
N THR A 154 -11.56 -7.80 -6.17
CA THR A 154 -12.09 -6.76 -7.08
C THR A 154 -11.64 -6.96 -8.52
N TRP A 155 -10.36 -7.26 -8.73
CA TRP A 155 -9.73 -7.29 -10.05
C TRP A 155 -8.67 -8.39 -10.13
N ASP A 156 -8.56 -9.01 -11.30
CA ASP A 156 -7.63 -10.10 -11.59
C ASP A 156 -6.83 -9.77 -12.84
N ALA A 157 -5.50 -9.81 -12.75
CA ALA A 157 -4.60 -9.61 -13.86
C ALA A 157 -4.79 -10.62 -15.00
N SER A 158 -5.36 -11.81 -14.73
CA SER A 158 -5.72 -12.79 -15.76
C SER A 158 -6.94 -12.37 -16.59
N LYS A 159 -7.75 -11.43 -16.07
CA LYS A 159 -8.93 -10.85 -16.73
C LYS A 159 -8.88 -9.32 -16.62
N PRO A 160 -7.85 -8.68 -17.20
CA PRO A 160 -7.50 -7.31 -16.85
C PRO A 160 -8.54 -6.27 -17.28
N ARG A 161 -9.44 -6.63 -18.20
CA ARG A 161 -10.53 -5.77 -18.70
C ARG A 161 -11.82 -5.83 -17.88
N GLU A 162 -11.86 -6.66 -16.85
CA GLU A 162 -13.09 -6.94 -16.11
C GLU A 162 -12.89 -6.75 -14.60
N TYR A 163 -13.94 -6.27 -13.93
CA TYR A 163 -14.03 -6.31 -12.48
C TYR A 163 -14.93 -7.46 -12.03
N ALA A 164 -14.66 -7.96 -10.82
CA ALA A 164 -15.44 -9.01 -10.21
C ALA A 164 -16.90 -8.59 -10.02
N THR A 165 -17.81 -9.54 -10.26
CA THR A 165 -19.25 -9.36 -10.03
C THR A 165 -19.59 -9.36 -8.54
N ASP A 166 -20.72 -8.77 -8.16
CA ASP A 166 -21.22 -8.81 -6.77
C ASP A 166 -21.35 -10.25 -6.26
N LYS A 167 -21.78 -11.16 -7.13
CA LYS A 167 -21.97 -12.57 -6.81
C LYS A 167 -20.65 -13.26 -6.48
N SER A 168 -19.57 -12.96 -7.19
CA SER A 168 -18.24 -13.49 -6.87
C SER A 168 -17.71 -12.89 -5.57
N ILE A 169 -17.81 -11.57 -5.42
CA ILE A 169 -17.35 -10.86 -4.21
C ILE A 169 -18.06 -11.40 -2.96
N LYS A 170 -19.40 -11.50 -2.98
CA LYS A 170 -20.21 -12.02 -1.85
C LYS A 170 -19.87 -13.46 -1.47
N LYS A 171 -19.32 -14.25 -2.39
CA LYS A 171 -18.87 -15.62 -2.11
C LYS A 171 -17.48 -15.67 -1.49
N GLU A 172 -16.65 -14.68 -1.75
CA GLU A 172 -15.22 -14.70 -1.44
C GLU A 172 -14.87 -14.03 -0.12
N VAL A 173 -15.53 -12.91 0.20
CA VAL A 173 -15.21 -12.08 1.38
C VAL A 173 -16.43 -11.89 2.30
N HIS A 174 -16.17 -11.71 3.59
CA HIS A 174 -17.22 -11.41 4.57
C HIS A 174 -17.74 -9.98 4.44
N ASP A 175 -16.83 -9.00 4.44
CA ASP A 175 -17.14 -7.58 4.22
C ASP A 175 -17.21 -7.27 2.72
N TYR A 176 -18.22 -7.86 2.07
CA TYR A 176 -18.42 -7.71 0.63
C TYR A 176 -18.87 -6.32 0.22
N GLU A 177 -19.52 -5.57 1.11
CA GLU A 177 -19.99 -4.21 0.83
C GLU A 177 -18.80 -3.27 0.63
N ARG A 178 -17.78 -3.34 1.51
CA ARG A 178 -16.55 -2.57 1.35
C ARG A 178 -15.84 -2.86 0.04
N VAL A 179 -15.82 -4.12 -0.41
CA VAL A 179 -15.20 -4.50 -1.70
C VAL A 179 -16.02 -4.02 -2.89
N ILE A 180 -17.35 -4.11 -2.83
CA ILE A 180 -18.24 -3.56 -3.87
C ILE A 180 -18.05 -2.05 -3.98
N ASN A 181 -18.04 -1.33 -2.86
CA ASN A 181 -17.83 0.11 -2.82
C ASN A 181 -16.43 0.50 -3.34
N PHE A 182 -15.39 -0.26 -2.98
CA PHE A 182 -14.05 -0.06 -3.53
C PHE A 182 -14.01 -0.28 -5.05
N ARG A 183 -14.65 -1.33 -5.56
CA ARG A 183 -14.76 -1.59 -7.00
C ARG A 183 -15.43 -0.42 -7.72
N GLU A 184 -16.54 0.08 -7.20
CA GLU A 184 -17.26 1.22 -7.76
C GLU A 184 -16.40 2.48 -7.77
N PHE A 185 -15.73 2.77 -6.65
CA PHE A 185 -14.74 3.85 -6.55
C PHE A 185 -13.66 3.70 -7.62
N LEU A 186 -13.03 2.53 -7.72
CA LEU A 186 -11.95 2.23 -8.67
C LEU A 186 -12.42 2.42 -10.12
N SER A 187 -13.62 1.94 -10.46
CA SER A 187 -14.21 2.06 -11.80
C SER A 187 -14.50 3.48 -12.25
N LYS A 188 -14.65 4.42 -11.32
CA LYS A 188 -14.90 5.84 -11.60
C LYS A 188 -13.64 6.68 -11.43
N HIS A 189 -12.56 6.10 -10.92
CA HIS A 189 -11.37 6.84 -10.54
C HIS A 189 -10.56 7.26 -11.78
N PRO A 190 -10.36 8.56 -12.03
CA PRO A 190 -9.76 9.06 -13.28
C PRO A 190 -8.33 8.56 -13.49
N LYS A 191 -7.61 8.26 -12.40
CA LYS A 191 -6.19 7.88 -12.44
C LYS A 191 -5.94 6.38 -12.24
N TYR A 192 -6.84 5.69 -11.54
CA TYR A 192 -6.56 4.36 -11.00
C TYR A 192 -7.49 3.28 -11.52
N ASN A 193 -8.46 3.63 -12.37
CA ASN A 193 -9.24 2.64 -13.08
C ASN A 193 -8.31 1.79 -13.96
N VAL A 194 -7.99 0.59 -13.47
CA VAL A 194 -7.03 -0.31 -14.11
C VAL A 194 -7.56 -1.00 -15.36
N LYS A 195 -8.88 -1.19 -15.49
CA LYS A 195 -9.44 -1.82 -16.70
C LYS A 195 -9.46 -0.88 -17.90
N ASP A 196 -9.49 0.43 -17.66
CA ASP A 196 -9.55 1.46 -18.70
C ASP A 196 -8.14 1.92 -19.14
N ASP A 197 -7.08 1.48 -18.46
CA ASP A 197 -5.70 1.72 -18.88
C ASP A 197 -5.31 0.81 -20.05
N THR A 198 -5.71 1.23 -21.25
CA THR A 198 -5.56 0.43 -22.48
C THR A 198 -4.11 0.06 -22.77
N GLU A 199 -3.15 0.95 -22.46
CA GLU A 199 -1.73 0.71 -22.70
C GLU A 199 -1.22 -0.42 -21.81
N LEU A 200 -1.40 -0.30 -20.49
CA LEU A 200 -0.93 -1.30 -19.53
C LEU A 200 -1.68 -2.63 -19.68
N VAL A 201 -2.99 -2.59 -19.92
CA VAL A 201 -3.80 -3.80 -20.16
C VAL A 201 -3.34 -4.52 -21.42
N THR A 202 -3.05 -3.79 -22.51
CA THR A 202 -2.54 -4.40 -23.74
C THR A 202 -1.15 -4.98 -23.54
N ALA A 203 -0.26 -4.28 -22.84
CA ALA A 203 1.06 -4.80 -22.51
C ALA A 203 0.97 -6.10 -21.68
N LEU A 204 0.07 -6.16 -20.70
CA LEU A 204 -0.16 -7.35 -19.87
C LEU A 204 -0.74 -8.52 -20.67
N ILE A 205 -1.68 -8.27 -21.58
CA ILE A 205 -2.25 -9.32 -22.45
C ILE A 205 -1.19 -9.88 -23.40
N ASN A 206 -0.37 -9.02 -23.99
CA ASN A 206 0.64 -9.43 -24.97
C ASN A 206 1.82 -10.15 -24.32
N ASN A 207 2.17 -9.78 -23.09
CA ASN A 207 3.23 -10.41 -22.33
C ASN A 207 2.77 -10.59 -20.87
N PRO A 208 2.04 -11.68 -20.58
CA PRO A 208 1.56 -11.96 -19.24
C PRO A 208 2.73 -12.39 -18.36
N SER A 209 3.37 -11.42 -17.74
CA SER A 209 4.43 -11.62 -16.76
C SER A 209 4.09 -10.87 -15.48
N MET A 210 4.72 -11.29 -14.38
CA MET A 210 4.54 -10.57 -13.12
C MET A 210 5.02 -9.13 -13.24
N THR A 211 6.12 -8.88 -13.97
CA THR A 211 6.69 -7.54 -14.14
C THR A 211 5.76 -6.60 -14.91
N THR A 212 5.06 -7.08 -15.94
CA THR A 212 4.10 -6.26 -16.71
C THR A 212 2.84 -5.91 -15.91
N SER A 213 2.51 -6.72 -14.89
CA SER A 213 1.37 -6.45 -14.00
C SER A 213 1.67 -5.44 -12.88
N VAL A 214 2.94 -5.22 -12.52
CA VAL A 214 3.35 -4.35 -11.39
C VAL A 214 2.73 -2.94 -11.48
N PRO A 215 2.74 -2.23 -12.63
CA PRO A 215 2.14 -0.90 -12.71
C PRO A 215 0.64 -0.89 -12.38
N LEU A 216 -0.11 -1.91 -12.80
CA LEU A 216 -1.53 -2.05 -12.50
C LEU A 216 -1.75 -2.33 -11.00
N TRP A 217 -0.92 -3.18 -10.38
CA TRP A 217 -0.95 -3.41 -8.94
C TRP A 217 -0.59 -2.16 -8.13
N GLN A 218 0.36 -1.34 -8.61
CA GLN A 218 0.65 -0.05 -7.99
C GLN A 218 -0.54 0.92 -8.07
N LYS A 219 -1.32 0.89 -9.16
CA LYS A 219 -2.54 1.70 -9.29
C LYS A 219 -3.60 1.25 -8.30
N THR A 220 -3.91 -0.05 -8.23
CA THR A 220 -4.92 -0.57 -7.30
C THR A 220 -4.52 -0.36 -5.84
N SER A 221 -3.24 -0.47 -5.50
CA SER A 221 -2.79 -0.24 -4.12
C SER A 221 -2.90 1.24 -3.70
N LYS A 222 -2.53 2.18 -4.58
CA LYS A 222 -2.73 3.62 -4.33
C LYS A 222 -4.21 4.01 -4.28
N ALA A 223 -5.03 3.42 -5.14
CA ALA A 223 -6.48 3.58 -5.05
C ALA A 223 -7.03 3.02 -3.72
N GLY A 224 -6.42 1.94 -3.24
CA GLY A 224 -6.67 1.40 -1.91
C GLY A 224 -6.45 2.45 -0.82
N LEU A 225 -5.27 3.06 -0.79
CA LEU A 225 -4.98 4.12 0.20
C LEU A 225 -5.97 5.28 0.11
N ASP A 226 -6.26 5.74 -1.11
CA ASP A 226 -7.22 6.82 -1.38
C ASP A 226 -8.61 6.46 -0.82
N TYR A 227 -9.14 5.30 -1.22
CA TYR A 227 -10.42 4.81 -0.74
C TYR A 227 -10.45 4.65 0.78
N GLN A 228 -9.43 4.03 1.38
CA GLN A 228 -9.44 3.74 2.81
C GLN A 228 -9.34 5.00 3.67
N LEU A 229 -8.47 5.94 3.29
CA LEU A 229 -8.22 7.14 4.06
C LEU A 229 -9.31 8.20 3.82
N PHE A 230 -9.77 8.37 2.57
CA PHE A 230 -10.62 9.51 2.18
C PHE A 230 -12.11 9.16 2.06
N VAL A 231 -12.44 7.96 1.58
CA VAL A 231 -13.84 7.54 1.35
C VAL A 231 -14.37 6.73 2.54
N ASN A 232 -13.69 5.64 2.88
CA ASN A 232 -14.06 4.75 3.98
C ASN A 232 -13.71 5.33 5.35
N LYS A 233 -12.68 6.19 5.41
CA LYS A 233 -12.18 6.89 6.62
C LYS A 233 -11.92 5.93 7.78
N ALA A 234 -11.35 4.76 7.46
CA ALA A 234 -10.98 3.75 8.44
C ALA A 234 -9.46 3.76 8.67
N PRO A 235 -8.98 3.34 9.86
CA PRO A 235 -7.56 3.29 10.15
C PRO A 235 -6.76 2.45 9.16
N VAL A 236 -5.70 3.06 8.63
CA VAL A 236 -4.66 2.40 7.85
C VAL A 236 -3.42 2.26 8.71
N HIS A 237 -2.99 1.03 8.94
CA HIS A 237 -1.76 0.69 9.66
C HIS A 237 -0.67 0.45 8.64
N PHE A 238 0.36 1.30 8.62
CA PHE A 238 1.44 1.23 7.65
C PHE A 238 2.75 0.86 8.34
N LEU A 239 3.29 -0.31 7.99
CA LEU A 239 4.55 -0.82 8.51
C LEU A 239 5.72 -0.16 7.78
N VAL A 240 6.62 0.46 8.55
CA VAL A 240 7.77 1.22 8.02
C VAL A 240 9.12 0.55 8.29
N ASP A 241 9.15 -0.66 8.83
CA ASP A 241 10.36 -1.32 9.35
C ASP A 241 11.60 -1.15 8.47
N THR A 242 11.61 -1.72 7.26
CA THR A 242 12.76 -1.63 6.35
C THR A 242 12.77 -0.33 5.53
N ILE A 243 11.60 0.19 5.16
CA ILE A 243 11.48 1.28 4.17
C ILE A 243 11.53 2.68 4.78
N GLY A 244 11.19 2.81 6.06
CA GLY A 244 11.23 4.08 6.79
C GLY A 244 12.65 4.51 7.11
N ASP A 245 13.57 3.56 7.23
CA ASP A 245 14.97 3.84 7.53
C ASP A 245 15.78 4.20 6.27
N ASP A 246 15.30 3.76 5.10
CA ASP A 246 15.95 3.97 3.80
C ASP A 246 15.10 4.81 2.82
N ILE A 247 14.75 6.02 3.27
CA ILE A 247 14.01 7.01 2.48
C ILE A 247 14.75 7.38 1.18
N ASN A 248 16.09 7.35 1.15
CA ASN A 248 16.86 7.66 -0.07
C ASN A 248 16.56 6.67 -1.20
N THR A 249 16.52 5.37 -0.88
CA THR A 249 16.15 4.34 -1.85
C THR A 249 14.69 4.49 -2.28
N VAL A 250 13.79 4.81 -1.35
CA VAL A 250 12.38 5.15 -1.67
C VAL A 250 12.31 6.33 -2.65
N ILE A 251 13.11 7.37 -2.49
CA ILE A 251 13.04 8.56 -3.36
C ILE A 251 13.64 8.28 -4.74
N SER A 252 14.79 7.60 -4.79
CA SER A 252 15.49 7.27 -6.04
C SER A 252 14.72 6.28 -6.92
N LYS A 253 13.76 5.55 -6.36
CA LYS A 253 12.98 4.50 -7.01
C LYS A 253 13.85 3.34 -7.53
N GLN A 254 15.00 3.11 -6.90
CA GLN A 254 15.92 2.01 -7.25
C GLN A 254 15.79 0.87 -6.24
N GLY A 255 16.14 -0.36 -6.63
CA GLY A 255 16.04 -1.53 -5.75
C GLY A 255 14.66 -1.66 -5.08
N HIS A 256 14.63 -1.79 -3.75
CA HIS A 256 13.37 -1.84 -2.99
C HIS A 256 12.54 -0.55 -3.07
N GLY A 257 13.14 0.56 -3.52
CA GLY A 257 12.48 1.83 -3.83
C GLY A 257 11.52 1.76 -5.01
N ALA A 258 11.69 0.79 -5.91
CA ALA A 258 10.76 0.53 -7.02
C ALA A 258 9.51 -0.24 -6.58
N SER A 259 9.49 -0.76 -5.34
CA SER A 259 8.39 -1.58 -4.83
C SER A 259 7.05 -0.83 -4.79
N ILE A 260 5.97 -1.61 -4.70
CA ILE A 260 4.61 -1.09 -4.50
C ILE A 260 4.56 -0.30 -3.19
N THR A 261 5.10 -0.85 -2.11
CA THR A 261 5.13 -0.19 -0.79
C THR A 261 5.92 1.11 -0.79
N SER A 262 7.05 1.17 -1.48
CA SER A 262 7.79 2.44 -1.65
C SER A 262 6.98 3.46 -2.46
N SER A 263 6.21 3.00 -3.46
CA SER A 263 5.28 3.86 -4.22
C SER A 263 4.11 4.37 -3.38
N GLU A 264 3.62 3.58 -2.45
CA GLU A 264 2.61 3.94 -1.44
C GLU A 264 3.16 4.97 -0.46
N LEU A 265 4.37 4.77 0.09
CA LEU A 265 4.99 5.72 1.00
C LEU A 265 5.22 7.08 0.33
N ARG A 266 5.69 7.10 -0.92
CA ARG A 266 5.73 8.34 -1.72
C ARG A 266 4.36 8.96 -1.92
N TRP A 267 3.31 8.15 -2.06
CA TRP A 267 1.94 8.65 -2.18
C TRP A 267 1.46 9.30 -0.87
N LEU A 268 1.68 8.64 0.26
CA LEU A 268 1.36 9.15 1.59
C LEU A 268 2.11 10.47 1.87
N TYR A 269 3.41 10.54 1.54
CA TYR A 269 4.19 11.78 1.67
C TYR A 269 3.60 12.96 0.89
N ARG A 270 3.06 12.71 -0.32
CA ARG A 270 2.40 13.77 -1.11
C ARG A 270 1.08 14.26 -0.52
N HIS A 271 0.44 13.46 0.35
CA HIS A 271 -0.85 13.76 0.98
C HIS A 271 -0.72 14.00 2.50
N LYS A 272 0.51 14.05 3.05
CA LYS A 272 0.75 14.12 4.50
C LYS A 272 0.06 15.30 5.20
N ASP A 273 -0.25 16.35 4.45
CA ASP A 273 -0.82 17.57 4.99
C ASP A 273 -2.36 17.54 5.03
N THR A 274 -3.00 16.58 4.35
CA THR A 274 -4.46 16.43 4.36
C THR A 274 -4.95 15.92 5.71
N LYS A 275 -6.18 16.32 6.07
CA LYS A 275 -6.82 15.93 7.32
C LYS A 275 -6.97 14.41 7.44
N GLU A 276 -7.41 13.78 6.36
CA GLU A 276 -7.69 12.34 6.30
C GLU A 276 -6.43 11.50 6.54
N VAL A 277 -5.29 11.92 5.99
CA VAL A 277 -4.01 11.22 6.26
C VAL A 277 -3.60 11.40 7.71
N LYS A 278 -3.67 12.62 8.26
CA LYS A 278 -3.30 12.89 9.65
C LYS A 278 -4.14 12.10 10.65
N GLU A 279 -5.43 11.94 10.38
CA GLU A 279 -6.38 11.27 11.28
C GLU A 279 -6.39 9.74 11.13
N ASN A 280 -6.33 9.23 9.89
CA ASN A 280 -6.60 7.82 9.61
C ASN A 280 -5.33 6.98 9.37
N LEU A 281 -4.17 7.58 9.13
CA LEU A 281 -2.92 6.83 8.96
C LEU A 281 -2.17 6.67 10.28
N LYS A 282 -1.71 5.45 10.57
CA LYS A 282 -0.84 5.14 11.71
C LYS A 282 0.42 4.41 11.22
N PHE A 283 1.59 4.91 11.58
CA PHE A 283 2.86 4.26 11.28
C PHE A 283 3.30 3.33 12.40
N TRP A 284 3.95 2.25 12.03
CA TRP A 284 4.45 1.24 12.96
C TRP A 284 5.84 0.77 12.56
N ARG A 285 6.74 0.72 13.54
CA ARG A 285 8.07 0.10 13.43
C ARG A 285 8.24 -0.92 14.56
N ASP A 286 8.60 -2.14 14.23
CA ASP A 286 8.76 -3.27 15.15
C ASP A 286 7.54 -3.44 16.08
N GLY A 287 6.35 -3.27 15.50
CA GLY A 287 5.07 -3.33 16.21
C GLY A 287 4.76 -2.13 17.12
N LYS A 288 5.65 -1.14 17.23
CA LYS A 288 5.47 0.07 18.05
C LYS A 288 5.02 1.25 17.19
N ALA A 289 4.18 2.11 17.76
CA ALA A 289 3.69 3.30 17.06
C ALA A 289 4.84 4.28 16.77
N VAL A 290 4.84 4.84 15.57
CA VAL A 290 5.80 5.86 15.12
C VAL A 290 5.03 7.13 14.75
N PRO A 291 5.44 8.31 15.24
CA PRO A 291 4.77 9.55 14.88
C PRO A 291 5.02 9.91 13.41
N HIS A 292 4.04 10.59 12.78
CA HIS A 292 4.16 11.04 11.39
C HIS A 292 5.39 11.92 11.15
N SER A 293 5.77 12.74 12.13
CA SER A 293 6.94 13.62 12.05
C SER A 293 8.24 12.85 11.87
N GLU A 294 8.38 11.67 12.50
CA GLU A 294 9.60 10.87 12.38
C GLU A 294 9.80 10.35 10.95
N ILE A 295 8.71 10.02 10.25
CA ILE A 295 8.77 9.52 8.87
C ILE A 295 8.78 10.66 7.85
N PHE A 296 7.90 11.65 8.01
CA PHE A 296 7.69 12.68 7.00
C PHE A 296 8.57 13.94 7.18
N ALA A 297 9.16 14.16 8.35
CA ALA A 297 10.12 15.24 8.56
C ALA A 297 11.57 14.82 8.29
N ASP A 298 11.82 13.57 7.86
CA ASP A 298 13.15 13.15 7.42
C ASP A 298 13.63 14.11 6.29
N THR A 299 14.76 14.77 6.55
CA THR A 299 15.37 15.74 5.64
C THR A 299 15.65 15.17 4.24
N LYS A 300 15.80 13.84 4.10
CA LYS A 300 15.99 13.17 2.80
C LYS A 300 14.83 13.44 1.84
N TRP A 301 13.61 13.65 2.35
CA TRP A 301 12.46 14.01 1.52
C TRP A 301 12.62 15.34 0.77
N SER A 302 13.53 16.23 1.17
CA SER A 302 13.84 17.47 0.43
C SER A 302 14.32 17.21 -1.01
N SER A 303 14.96 16.06 -1.24
CA SER A 303 15.38 15.61 -2.58
C SER A 303 14.23 15.03 -3.41
N TYR A 304 13.07 14.78 -2.79
CA TYR A 304 11.89 14.31 -3.50
C TYR A 304 11.06 15.49 -4.01
N GLN A 305 11.03 15.63 -5.34
CA GLN A 305 10.30 16.69 -6.04
C GLN A 305 9.04 16.10 -6.72
N PRO A 306 7.93 15.92 -5.97
CA PRO A 306 6.70 15.40 -6.56
C PRO A 306 6.05 16.44 -7.48
N LYS A 307 5.48 15.98 -8.61
CA LYS A 307 4.70 16.83 -9.54
C LYS A 307 3.50 17.53 -8.87
N HIS A 308 2.91 16.90 -7.85
CA HIS A 308 1.77 17.41 -7.10
C HIS A 308 1.93 17.16 -5.60
N ARG A 309 1.46 18.10 -4.78
CA ARG A 309 1.27 17.96 -3.32
C ARG A 309 -0.18 18.30 -2.99
N TYR A 310 -0.72 17.65 -1.98
CA TYR A 310 -2.11 17.78 -1.55
C TYR A 310 -2.14 18.25 -0.11
N SER A 311 -3.05 19.17 0.21
CA SER A 311 -3.22 19.81 1.51
C SER A 311 -4.70 19.95 1.84
#